data_AF-A0A517SIZ7-F1
#
_entry.id   AF-A0A517SIZ7-F1
#
_cell.length_a   1.000
_cell.length_b   1.000
_cell.length_c   1.000
_cell.angle_alpha   90.00
_cell.angle_beta   90.00
_cell.angle_gamma   90.00
#
_symmetry.space_group_name_H-M   'P 1'
#
loop_
_entity.id
_entity.type
_entity.pdbx_description
1 polymer ?
#
loop_
_entity_poly.entity_id
_entity_poly.type
_entity_poly.pdbx_seq_one_letter_code
_entity_poly.pdbx_strand_id
1 'polypeptide(L)'
;MLWRSCMFVCVCWGFVSSAYGQFEDLAGATQRDANAILAIDVAALKSSPLATERGWTKKLEAAYVDRATFLPPEASSVLVAGQLVLDREFQPASEVAVMKLLTPVSMAGLARANGGQLETLRGRDAIATTGDAYIVALGENLIGLYSPAHRQAASQWVADAGRKGGNGLSDYLKKALAGGNDKTQIVLAMELQDALSPRTIAEGLKKITLPAGGTVRPEDLAPQLETLRGLTVEIAVAKEVKATTRIDFGKTVTFSAAIAKTLLVSAMQNAGVELPEIADHRFEIRGSTVVAEGELSPGALRRLMSLLEVPNVELAAAESPPETTPSSADQMAAKSQLYFKSAVSLLDDLRGDRSKQDPRGGMDAVWMDKYAAKIDRLPSLDVDEELLVWGENTAQTLRVMASARRGRGLSAGASKSGLRTGVSWDGYYGVSASGATATQASANQIDVTQGNMATARRVEGWRLIDNATAEVRKKLTQRYRVEF
;
A
#
# COMPACT_ATOMS: atom_id res chain seq x y z
N MET A 1 -25.40 -0.64 70.02
CA MET A 1 -23.93 -0.67 69.96
C MET A 1 -23.51 -1.26 68.64
N LEU A 2 -22.51 -0.64 68.02
CA LEU A 2 -21.72 -1.07 66.87
C LEU A 2 -22.25 -0.75 65.46
N TRP A 3 -21.51 0.20 64.92
CA TRP A 3 -21.48 0.89 63.64
C TRP A 3 -20.22 0.40 62.91
N ARG A 4 -20.16 0.57 61.58
CA ARG A 4 -19.01 0.45 60.66
C ARG A 4 -18.78 -0.98 60.15
N SER A 5 -18.78 -1.23 58.83
CA SER A 5 -17.86 -0.64 57.86
C SER A 5 -18.49 -0.42 56.47
N CYS A 6 -18.46 0.83 55.99
CA CYS A 6 -18.56 1.17 54.58
C CYS A 6 -17.16 1.06 53.96
N MET A 7 -17.02 0.22 52.93
CA MET A 7 -15.83 0.18 52.09
C MET A 7 -16.12 0.97 50.81
N PHE A 8 -15.48 2.12 50.69
CA PHE A 8 -15.43 2.95 49.49
C PHE A 8 -14.77 2.15 48.36
N VAL A 9 -15.54 1.76 47.34
CA VAL A 9 -14.97 1.40 46.03
C VAL A 9 -15.03 2.67 45.19
N CYS A 10 -13.91 3.40 45.16
CA CYS A 10 -13.68 4.40 44.13
C CYS A 10 -13.57 3.68 42.78
N VAL A 11 -14.68 3.61 42.05
CA VAL A 11 -14.66 3.35 40.61
C VAL A 11 -14.06 4.60 39.97
N CYS A 12 -12.75 4.58 39.77
CA CYS A 12 -12.11 5.50 38.84
C CYS A 12 -12.60 5.12 37.44
N TRP A 13 -13.65 5.78 36.97
CA TRP A 13 -13.85 5.98 35.53
C TRP A 13 -12.70 6.83 35.02
N GLY A 14 -11.56 6.19 34.78
CA GLY A 14 -10.62 6.70 33.80
C GLY A 14 -11.36 6.72 32.47
N PHE A 15 -11.53 7.90 31.89
CA PHE A 15 -11.84 8.02 30.48
C PHE A 15 -10.73 7.28 29.72
N VAL A 16 -11.00 6.03 29.35
CA VAL A 16 -10.19 5.32 28.37
C VAL A 16 -10.52 6.02 27.06
N SER A 17 -9.69 6.98 26.67
CA SER A 17 -9.72 7.53 25.33
C SER A 17 -9.38 6.38 24.39
N SER A 18 -10.42 5.72 23.86
CA SER A 18 -10.25 4.74 22.80
C SER A 18 -9.44 5.40 21.68
N ALA A 19 -8.52 4.67 21.06
CA ALA A 19 -7.77 5.09 19.87
C ALA A 19 -8.66 5.68 18.75
N TYR A 20 -9.98 5.47 18.80
CA TYR A 20 -10.98 6.09 17.92
C TYR A 20 -11.08 7.62 18.03
N GLY A 21 -11.03 8.19 19.23
CA GLY A 21 -11.25 9.63 19.44
C GLY A 21 -10.21 10.50 18.76
N GLN A 22 -9.03 9.95 18.45
CA GLN A 22 -7.95 10.68 17.79
C GLN A 22 -8.11 10.77 16.27
N PHE A 23 -8.84 9.82 15.66
CA PHE A 23 -9.06 9.76 14.21
C PHE A 23 -10.44 10.26 13.79
N GLU A 24 -11.38 10.47 14.71
CA GLU A 24 -12.72 10.96 14.39
C GLU A 24 -12.67 12.33 13.69
N ASP A 25 -11.86 13.26 14.21
CA ASP A 25 -11.62 14.57 13.60
C ASP A 25 -11.01 14.45 12.20
N LEU A 26 -10.09 13.50 12.02
CA LEU A 26 -9.43 13.24 10.73
C LEU A 26 -10.42 12.63 9.72
N ALA A 27 -11.24 11.67 10.17
CA ALA A 27 -12.23 11.00 9.34
C ALA A 27 -13.27 11.98 8.78
N GLY A 28 -13.68 12.98 9.57
CA GLY A 28 -14.59 14.05 9.13
C GLY A 28 -14.03 14.97 8.04
N ALA A 29 -12.72 14.88 7.75
CA ALA A 29 -12.05 15.66 6.71
C ALA A 29 -11.63 14.82 5.49
N THR A 30 -11.95 13.52 5.46
CA THR A 30 -11.63 12.63 4.33
C THR A 30 -12.62 12.75 3.16
N GLN A 31 -12.28 12.15 2.01
CA GLN A 31 -13.18 12.04 0.85
C GLN A 31 -14.33 11.04 1.06
N ARG A 32 -15.44 11.25 0.35
CA ARG A 32 -16.71 10.50 0.54
C ARG A 32 -16.75 9.11 -0.09
N ASP A 33 -15.95 8.91 -1.12
CA ASP A 33 -15.95 7.76 -2.01
C ASP A 33 -14.76 6.83 -1.75
N ALA A 34 -14.08 7.02 -0.61
CA ALA A 34 -13.04 6.13 -0.16
C ALA A 34 -13.62 4.74 0.14
N ASN A 35 -13.02 3.71 -0.45
CA ASN A 35 -13.29 2.31 -0.14
C ASN A 35 -12.15 1.67 0.67
N ALA A 36 -11.08 2.42 0.94
CA ALA A 36 -9.96 1.97 1.74
C ALA A 36 -9.42 3.10 2.63
N ILE A 37 -8.89 2.74 3.79
CA ILE A 37 -8.22 3.65 4.70
C ILE A 37 -6.92 3.06 5.26
N LEU A 38 -6.00 3.95 5.60
CA LEU A 38 -4.80 3.68 6.37
C LEU A 38 -4.67 4.74 7.46
N ALA A 39 -4.90 4.35 8.72
CA ALA A 39 -4.74 5.19 9.89
C ALA A 39 -3.46 4.84 10.62
N ILE A 40 -2.70 5.86 11.03
CA ILE A 40 -1.40 5.71 11.67
C ILE A 40 -1.32 6.67 12.84
N ASP A 41 -1.17 6.11 14.03
CA ASP A 41 -0.83 6.84 15.24
C ASP A 41 0.69 7.04 15.26
N VAL A 42 1.13 8.15 14.68
CA VAL A 42 2.55 8.44 14.49
C VAL A 42 3.23 8.64 15.84
N ALA A 43 2.56 9.26 16.81
CA ALA A 43 3.08 9.46 18.15
C ALA A 43 3.30 8.12 18.87
N ALA A 44 2.29 7.25 18.89
CA ALA A 44 2.41 5.93 19.51
C ALA A 44 3.45 5.07 18.79
N LEU A 45 3.49 5.08 17.45
CA LEU A 45 4.48 4.35 16.65
C LEU A 45 5.91 4.79 16.97
N LYS A 46 6.17 6.10 17.04
CA LYS A 46 7.48 6.67 17.40
C LYS A 46 7.91 6.28 18.81
N SER A 47 6.96 6.11 19.72
CA SER A 47 7.21 5.72 21.12
C SER A 47 7.39 4.22 21.33
N SER A 48 7.18 3.39 20.29
CA SER A 48 7.26 1.94 20.42
C SER A 48 8.67 1.44 20.80
N PRO A 49 8.79 0.28 21.48
CA PRO A 49 10.09 -0.32 21.78
C PRO A 49 10.96 -0.53 20.54
N LEU A 50 10.40 -1.08 19.46
CA LEU A 50 11.11 -1.29 18.19
C LEU A 50 11.59 0.03 17.59
N ALA A 51 10.75 1.09 17.59
CA ALA A 51 11.14 2.40 17.08
C ALA A 51 12.30 3.01 17.87
N THR A 52 12.32 2.81 19.19
CA THR A 52 13.39 3.26 20.07
C THR A 52 14.69 2.49 19.81
N GLU A 53 14.60 1.16 19.73
CA GLU A 53 15.75 0.27 19.47
C GLU A 53 16.39 0.56 18.11
N ARG A 54 15.56 0.78 17.08
CA ARG A 54 16.00 1.08 15.71
C ARG A 54 16.32 2.56 15.49
N GLY A 55 16.10 3.41 16.50
CA GLY A 55 16.41 4.84 16.43
C GLY A 55 15.57 5.62 15.42
N TRP A 56 14.32 5.22 15.18
CA TRP A 56 13.42 5.84 14.19
C TRP A 56 13.15 7.34 14.43
N THR A 57 13.33 7.79 15.68
CA THR A 57 13.17 9.19 16.11
C THR A 57 14.45 10.01 16.03
N LYS A 58 15.64 9.40 16.22
CA LYS A 58 16.93 10.11 16.21
C LYS A 58 17.52 10.25 14.80
N LYS A 59 17.11 9.37 13.89
CA LYS A 59 17.55 9.32 12.49
C LYS A 59 16.44 9.83 11.58
N LEU A 60 15.83 10.97 11.88
CA LEU A 60 14.67 11.48 11.12
C LEU A 60 14.92 11.57 9.60
N GLU A 61 16.14 11.91 9.21
CA GLU A 61 16.59 11.84 7.81
C GLU A 61 17.03 10.42 7.40
N ALA A 62 17.79 9.66 8.19
CA ALA A 62 18.20 8.29 7.83
C ALA A 62 17.09 7.21 7.95
N ALA A 63 15.91 7.55 8.46
CA ALA A 63 14.79 6.65 8.69
C ALA A 63 13.92 6.42 7.44
N TYR A 64 14.18 7.10 6.31
CA TYR A 64 13.50 6.78 5.04
C TYR A 64 13.85 5.38 4.54
N VAL A 65 15.05 4.89 4.88
CA VAL A 65 15.59 3.59 4.45
C VAL A 65 14.89 2.40 5.14
N ASP A 66 14.54 2.58 6.42
CA ASP A 66 13.97 1.52 7.26
C ASP A 66 12.46 1.64 7.46
N ARG A 67 11.84 2.76 7.07
CA ARG A 67 10.39 2.97 7.24
C ARG A 67 9.59 2.25 6.17
N ALA A 68 8.47 1.66 6.61
CA ALA A 68 7.45 1.09 5.74
C ALA A 68 6.77 2.14 4.83
N THR A 69 6.72 3.41 5.28
CA THR A 69 6.06 4.55 4.61
C THR A 69 6.76 5.85 4.97
N PHE A 70 6.68 6.82 4.07
CA PHE A 70 6.93 8.22 4.40
C PHE A 70 5.92 8.69 5.47
N LEU A 71 6.41 8.90 6.69
CA LEU A 71 5.62 9.47 7.79
C LEU A 71 6.25 10.80 8.19
N PRO A 72 5.52 11.92 8.03
CA PRO A 72 6.07 13.21 8.37
C PRO A 72 6.48 13.28 9.85
N PRO A 73 7.70 13.76 10.16
CA PRO A 73 8.13 14.03 11.53
C PRO A 73 7.16 14.89 12.34
N GLU A 74 6.51 15.83 11.66
CA GLU A 74 5.66 16.88 12.21
C GLU A 74 4.27 16.36 12.53
N ALA A 75 3.89 15.19 12.01
CA ALA A 75 2.58 14.59 12.25
C ALA A 75 2.52 13.82 13.58
N SER A 76 1.43 14.02 14.31
CA SER A 76 1.00 13.21 15.46
C SER A 76 0.13 12.03 15.03
N SER A 77 -0.70 12.23 14.01
CA SER A 77 -1.60 11.22 13.46
C SER A 77 -1.79 11.46 11.96
N VAL A 78 -1.92 10.38 11.20
CA VAL A 78 -2.15 10.39 9.74
C VAL A 78 -3.33 9.47 9.43
N LEU A 79 -4.25 9.94 8.59
CA LEU A 79 -5.32 9.13 8.01
C LEU A 79 -5.30 9.32 6.49
N VAL A 80 -4.99 8.25 5.76
CA VAL A 80 -5.15 8.18 4.31
C VAL A 80 -6.47 7.51 4.00
N ALA A 81 -7.26 8.09 3.11
CA ALA A 81 -8.49 7.53 2.59
C ALA A 81 -8.40 7.51 1.07
N GLY A 82 -8.52 6.34 0.46
CA GLY A 82 -8.33 6.13 -0.97
C GLY A 82 -9.50 5.42 -1.63
N GLN A 83 -9.68 5.70 -2.92
CA GLN A 83 -10.53 4.91 -3.81
C GLN A 83 -9.65 3.93 -4.59
N LEU A 84 -9.48 2.73 -4.04
CA LEU A 84 -8.70 1.66 -4.67
C LEU A 84 -9.53 0.91 -5.70
N VAL A 85 -8.99 0.77 -6.91
CA VAL A 85 -9.63 0.01 -7.99
C VAL A 85 -9.11 -1.43 -7.95
N LEU A 86 -9.86 -2.34 -7.32
CA LEU A 86 -9.41 -3.72 -7.06
C LEU A 86 -9.13 -4.53 -8.33
N ASP A 87 -9.93 -4.35 -9.37
CA ASP A 87 -9.76 -5.01 -10.67
C ASP A 87 -8.65 -4.37 -11.53
N ARG A 88 -8.09 -3.25 -11.06
CA ARG A 88 -6.87 -2.62 -11.59
C ARG A 88 -5.75 -2.62 -10.57
N GLU A 89 -5.52 -3.77 -9.93
CA GLU A 89 -4.33 -4.02 -9.10
C GLU A 89 -4.16 -3.02 -7.94
N PHE A 90 -5.26 -2.59 -7.32
CA PHE A 90 -5.26 -1.63 -6.22
C PHE A 90 -4.62 -0.28 -6.59
N GLN A 91 -4.69 0.10 -7.87
CA GLN A 91 -4.33 1.45 -8.29
C GLN A 91 -5.33 2.45 -7.67
N PRO A 92 -4.86 3.51 -7.00
CA PRO A 92 -5.74 4.54 -6.47
C PRO A 92 -6.29 5.40 -7.61
N ALA A 93 -7.61 5.58 -7.67
CA ALA A 93 -8.23 6.60 -8.50
C ALA A 93 -8.05 8.00 -7.89
N SER A 94 -8.12 8.08 -6.56
CA SER A 94 -7.83 9.25 -5.74
C SER A 94 -7.39 8.83 -4.35
N GLU A 95 -6.54 9.65 -3.72
CA GLU A 95 -6.12 9.50 -2.33
C GLU A 95 -6.18 10.86 -1.62
N VAL A 96 -6.75 10.85 -0.42
CA VAL A 96 -6.73 11.97 0.50
C VAL A 96 -5.98 11.56 1.76
N ALA A 97 -4.90 12.25 2.08
CA ALA A 97 -4.24 12.10 3.37
C ALA A 97 -4.53 13.32 4.26
N VAL A 98 -5.18 13.10 5.40
CA VAL A 98 -5.40 14.12 6.42
C VAL A 98 -4.43 13.89 7.56
N MET A 99 -3.77 14.95 8.02
CA MET A 99 -2.72 14.86 9.02
C MET A 99 -2.90 15.90 10.10
N LYS A 100 -2.79 15.46 11.35
CA LYS A 100 -2.75 16.33 12.52
C LYS A 100 -1.30 16.60 12.89
N LEU A 101 -0.89 17.86 12.79
CA LEU A 101 0.48 18.29 13.06
C LEU A 101 0.68 18.58 14.56
N LEU A 102 1.93 18.47 15.01
CA LEU A 102 2.35 18.80 16.37
C LEU A 102 2.33 20.31 16.61
N THR A 103 2.63 21.09 15.57
CA THR A 103 2.67 22.56 15.58
C THR A 103 2.07 23.11 14.28
N PRO A 104 1.55 24.35 14.29
CA PRO A 104 1.08 24.99 13.08
C PRO A 104 2.21 25.16 12.07
N VAL A 105 1.89 25.10 10.78
CA VAL A 105 2.84 25.31 9.67
C VAL A 105 2.38 26.50 8.81
N SER A 106 3.34 27.28 8.32
CA SER A 106 3.06 28.39 7.40
C SER A 106 2.78 27.86 6.00
N MET A 107 1.61 28.13 5.44
CA MET A 107 1.27 27.77 4.05
C MET A 107 2.22 28.43 3.04
N ALA A 108 2.67 29.65 3.30
CA ALA A 108 3.70 30.30 2.46
C ALA A 108 5.09 29.63 2.60
N GLY A 109 5.37 29.01 3.74
CA GLY A 109 6.57 28.18 3.94
C GLY A 109 6.47 26.87 3.15
N LEU A 110 5.34 26.17 3.28
CA LEU A 110 5.06 24.94 2.53
C LEU A 110 5.08 25.15 1.02
N ALA A 111 4.52 26.27 0.53
CA ALA A 111 4.52 26.59 -0.90
C ALA A 111 5.96 26.67 -1.43
N ARG A 112 6.84 27.38 -0.72
CA ARG A 112 8.26 27.48 -1.07
C ARG A 112 8.96 26.13 -1.00
N ALA A 113 8.75 25.36 0.07
CA ALA A 113 9.39 24.07 0.28
C ALA A 113 8.99 23.01 -0.76
N ASN A 114 7.76 23.09 -1.28
CA ASN A 114 7.21 22.13 -2.24
C ASN A 114 7.20 22.65 -3.68
N GLY A 115 7.90 23.77 -3.97
CA GLY A 115 7.96 24.39 -5.30
C GLY A 115 6.60 24.82 -5.86
N GLY A 116 5.62 24.99 -4.97
CA GLY A 116 4.24 25.27 -5.30
C GLY A 116 3.87 26.74 -5.20
N GLN A 117 2.69 27.08 -5.72
CA GLN A 117 2.11 28.42 -5.59
C GLN A 117 0.92 28.39 -4.63
N LEU A 118 0.85 29.40 -3.77
CA LEU A 118 -0.30 29.58 -2.88
C LEU A 118 -1.51 30.05 -3.69
N GLU A 119 -2.63 29.43 -3.44
CA GLU A 119 -3.91 29.72 -4.06
C GLU A 119 -5.06 29.42 -3.10
N THR A 120 -6.29 29.61 -3.57
CA THR A 120 -7.48 29.37 -2.75
C THR A 120 -8.37 28.29 -3.39
N LEU A 121 -8.82 27.35 -2.55
CA LEU A 121 -9.82 26.35 -2.87
C LEU A 121 -11.01 26.51 -1.90
N ARG A 122 -12.16 26.94 -2.42
CA ARG A 122 -13.40 27.12 -1.63
C ARG A 122 -13.21 27.94 -0.34
N GLY A 123 -12.37 28.98 -0.41
CA GLY A 123 -12.08 29.86 0.72
C GLY A 123 -11.02 29.33 1.70
N ARG A 124 -10.34 28.22 1.38
CA ARG A 124 -9.19 27.71 2.13
C ARG A 124 -7.90 27.89 1.35
N ASP A 125 -6.82 28.15 2.07
CA ASP A 125 -5.48 28.20 1.50
C ASP A 125 -5.07 26.82 0.99
N ALA A 126 -4.54 26.78 -0.23
CA ALA A 126 -4.12 25.58 -0.91
C ALA A 126 -2.82 25.81 -1.70
N ILE A 127 -2.10 24.73 -1.98
CA ILE A 127 -0.83 24.74 -2.72
C ILE A 127 -0.90 23.60 -3.73
N ALA A 128 -0.75 23.90 -5.02
CA ALA A 128 -0.41 22.89 -6.01
C ALA A 128 1.09 22.60 -5.92
N THR A 129 1.46 21.36 -5.58
CA THR A 129 2.88 20.96 -5.48
C THR A 129 3.40 20.49 -6.83
N THR A 130 4.73 20.44 -6.98
CA THR A 130 5.38 19.77 -8.11
C THR A 130 5.25 18.24 -8.06
N GLY A 131 4.94 17.68 -6.89
CA GLY A 131 4.80 16.24 -6.63
C GLY A 131 3.41 15.66 -6.90
N ASP A 132 2.63 16.26 -7.82
CA ASP A 132 1.29 15.82 -8.22
C ASP A 132 0.29 15.69 -7.03
N ALA A 133 0.35 16.63 -6.10
CA ALA A 133 -0.64 16.75 -5.02
C ALA A 133 -1.08 18.19 -4.76
N TYR A 134 -2.23 18.35 -4.12
CA TYR A 134 -2.63 19.58 -3.45
C TYR A 134 -2.39 19.47 -1.95
N ILE A 135 -1.79 20.49 -1.33
CA ILE A 135 -1.79 20.69 0.12
C ILE A 135 -2.89 21.70 0.45
N VAL A 136 -3.74 21.43 1.45
CA VAL A 136 -4.82 22.34 1.87
C VAL A 136 -4.82 22.53 3.38
N ALA A 137 -4.94 23.78 3.84
CA ALA A 137 -5.13 24.12 5.24
C ALA A 137 -6.58 23.81 5.67
N LEU A 138 -6.76 22.78 6.50
CA LEU A 138 -8.07 22.34 7.00
C LEU A 138 -8.41 22.87 8.39
N GLY A 139 -7.39 23.32 9.13
CA GLY A 139 -7.48 23.95 10.45
C GLY A 139 -6.09 24.40 10.91
N GLU A 140 -5.97 24.90 12.13
CA GLU A 140 -4.71 25.45 12.67
C GLU A 140 -3.53 24.45 12.63
N ASN A 141 -3.79 23.20 13.03
CA ASN A 141 -2.83 22.09 13.03
C ASN A 141 -3.29 20.92 12.15
N LEU A 142 -4.17 21.19 11.19
CA LEU A 142 -4.79 20.17 10.37
C LEU A 142 -4.56 20.51 8.91
N ILE A 143 -3.82 19.65 8.22
CA ILE A 143 -3.60 19.77 6.79
C ILE A 143 -4.15 18.54 6.09
N GLY A 144 -4.59 18.73 4.85
CA GLY A 144 -4.97 17.63 3.99
C GLY A 144 -4.19 17.67 2.67
N LEU A 145 -3.96 16.50 2.13
CA LEU A 145 -3.31 16.25 0.87
C LEU A 145 -4.30 15.58 -0.06
N TYR A 146 -4.40 16.04 -1.30
CA TYR A 146 -5.20 15.39 -2.34
C TYR A 146 -4.30 15.01 -3.51
N SER A 147 -4.34 13.74 -3.92
CA SER A 147 -3.57 13.20 -5.05
C SER A 147 -4.47 12.36 -5.96
N PRO A 148 -4.33 12.41 -7.29
CA PRO A 148 -3.45 13.30 -8.08
C PRO A 148 -3.83 14.79 -7.98
N ALA A 149 -2.98 15.71 -8.47
CA ALA A 149 -3.19 17.17 -8.42
C ALA A 149 -4.29 17.66 -9.38
N HIS A 150 -5.51 17.16 -9.24
CA HIS A 150 -6.69 17.60 -9.98
C HIS A 150 -7.43 18.72 -9.24
N ARG A 151 -7.28 19.95 -9.72
CA ARG A 151 -7.84 21.17 -9.10
C ARG A 151 -9.33 21.06 -8.77
N GLN A 152 -10.14 20.61 -9.72
CA GLN A 152 -11.59 20.53 -9.56
C GLN A 152 -11.97 19.49 -8.50
N ALA A 153 -11.32 18.33 -8.51
CA ALA A 153 -11.58 17.25 -7.55
C ALA A 153 -11.13 17.65 -6.14
N ALA A 154 -9.94 18.24 -6.01
CA ALA A 154 -9.48 18.82 -4.75
C ALA A 154 -10.45 19.91 -4.24
N SER A 155 -10.94 20.80 -5.11
CA SER A 155 -11.95 21.80 -4.76
C SER A 155 -13.26 21.21 -4.26
N GLN A 156 -13.70 20.08 -4.84
CA GLN A 156 -14.91 19.37 -4.41
C GLN A 156 -14.71 18.70 -3.06
N TRP A 157 -13.60 17.99 -2.87
CA TRP A 157 -13.24 17.42 -1.58
C TRP A 157 -13.19 18.50 -0.48
N VAL A 158 -12.56 19.65 -0.73
CA VAL A 158 -12.50 20.76 0.24
C VAL A 158 -13.89 21.29 0.62
N ALA A 159 -14.85 21.29 -0.31
CA ALA A 159 -16.22 21.70 -0.01
C ALA A 159 -16.95 20.73 0.93
N ASP A 160 -16.53 19.46 0.93
CA ASP A 160 -17.07 18.44 1.82
C ASP A 160 -16.30 18.35 3.14
N ALA A 161 -14.98 18.57 3.11
CA ALA A 161 -14.10 18.59 4.26
C ALA A 161 -14.46 19.76 5.21
N GLY A 162 -15.02 19.43 6.37
CA GLY A 162 -15.39 20.40 7.40
C GLY A 162 -16.89 20.75 7.47
N ARG A 163 -17.76 20.09 6.70
CA ARG A 163 -19.19 20.09 7.03
C ARG A 163 -19.40 19.33 8.35
N LYS A 164 -20.10 19.93 9.32
CA LYS A 164 -20.55 19.21 10.53
C LYS A 164 -21.39 18.00 10.12
N GLY A 165 -20.96 16.79 10.52
CA GLY A 165 -21.60 15.54 10.12
C GLY A 165 -21.25 15.05 8.70
N GLY A 166 -20.30 15.71 8.02
CA GLY A 166 -19.71 15.27 6.76
C GLY A 166 -18.89 14.00 6.95
N ASN A 167 -19.57 12.88 7.12
CA ASN A 167 -18.94 11.59 7.35
C ASN A 167 -18.46 11.04 6.00
N GLY A 168 -17.19 11.29 5.65
CA GLY A 168 -16.60 10.85 4.37
C GLY A 168 -16.48 9.34 4.25
N LEU A 169 -16.33 8.64 5.36
CA LEU A 169 -16.13 7.20 5.35
C LEU A 169 -17.46 6.44 5.40
N SER A 170 -17.47 5.22 4.84
CA SER A 170 -18.57 4.28 5.03
C SER A 170 -18.64 3.78 6.47
N ASP A 171 -19.76 3.17 6.85
CA ASP A 171 -19.93 2.64 8.21
C ASP A 171 -18.98 1.48 8.50
N TYR A 172 -18.56 0.72 7.48
CA TYR A 172 -17.54 -0.31 7.65
C TYR A 172 -16.19 0.32 8.03
N LEU A 173 -15.73 1.32 7.28
CA LEU A 173 -14.45 1.98 7.52
C LEU A 173 -14.42 2.74 8.85
N LYS A 174 -15.54 3.36 9.27
CA LYS A 174 -15.66 3.95 10.62
C LYS A 174 -15.53 2.91 11.72
N LYS A 175 -16.18 1.76 11.58
CA LYS A 175 -16.07 0.66 12.56
C LYS A 175 -14.66 0.11 12.63
N ALA A 176 -13.96 0.01 11.49
CA ALA A 176 -12.57 -0.41 11.46
C ALA A 176 -11.66 0.58 12.22
N LEU A 177 -11.85 1.89 12.03
CA LEU A 177 -11.16 2.92 12.82
C LEU A 177 -11.45 2.80 14.32
N ALA A 178 -12.68 2.43 14.69
CA ALA A 178 -13.10 2.28 16.09
C ALA A 178 -12.61 1.00 16.75
N GLY A 179 -12.27 -0.02 15.97
CA GLY A 179 -11.99 -1.37 16.45
C GLY A 179 -10.63 -1.55 17.13
N GLY A 180 -9.69 -0.61 16.91
CA GLY A 180 -8.35 -0.67 17.48
C GLY A 180 -8.35 -0.60 19.01
N ASN A 181 -7.49 -1.39 19.64
CA ASN A 181 -7.20 -1.27 21.07
C ASN A 181 -6.02 -0.31 21.30
N ASP A 182 -5.74 0.04 22.57
CA ASP A 182 -4.67 0.99 22.94
C ASP A 182 -3.24 0.55 22.52
N LYS A 183 -3.06 -0.68 22.01
CA LYS A 183 -1.80 -1.20 21.50
C LYS A 183 -1.70 -1.18 19.99
N THR A 184 -2.76 -0.80 19.28
CA THR A 184 -2.79 -0.73 17.81
C THR A 184 -2.27 0.64 17.36
N GLN A 185 -1.16 0.67 16.62
CA GLN A 185 -0.62 1.93 16.08
C GLN A 185 -1.02 2.14 14.62
N ILE A 186 -1.38 1.09 13.90
CA ILE A 186 -1.75 1.18 12.48
C ILE A 186 -3.02 0.38 12.24
N VAL A 187 -3.95 0.96 11.49
CA VAL A 187 -5.15 0.29 10.99
C VAL A 187 -5.22 0.47 9.48
N LEU A 188 -5.21 -0.62 8.73
CA LEU A 188 -5.55 -0.64 7.31
C LEU A 188 -6.92 -1.29 7.16
N ALA A 189 -7.84 -0.68 6.42
CA ALA A 189 -9.13 -1.31 6.14
C ALA A 189 -9.58 -1.08 4.71
N MET A 190 -10.32 -2.05 4.17
CA MET A 190 -10.96 -2.02 2.86
C MET A 190 -12.40 -2.48 2.98
N GLU A 191 -13.30 -1.72 2.38
CA GLU A 191 -14.66 -2.14 2.12
C GLU A 191 -14.68 -3.02 0.86
N LEU A 192 -15.22 -4.24 1.00
CA LEU A 192 -15.24 -5.26 -0.04
C LEU A 192 -16.67 -5.64 -0.44
N GLN A 193 -17.67 -5.01 0.17
CA GLN A 193 -19.05 -5.17 -0.24
C GLN A 193 -19.22 -4.77 -1.70
N ASP A 194 -19.83 -5.66 -2.48
CA ASP A 194 -20.09 -5.49 -3.92
C ASP A 194 -18.82 -5.26 -4.78
N ALA A 195 -17.64 -5.50 -4.21
CA ALA A 195 -16.37 -5.23 -4.88
C ALA A 195 -15.99 -6.33 -5.90
N LEU A 196 -16.59 -7.51 -5.80
CA LEU A 196 -16.38 -8.63 -6.72
C LEU A 196 -17.72 -9.10 -7.29
N SER A 197 -17.77 -9.27 -8.61
CA SER A 197 -18.96 -9.87 -9.26
C SER A 197 -19.05 -11.37 -8.95
N PRO A 198 -20.25 -11.98 -8.98
CA PRO A 198 -20.41 -13.43 -8.86
C PRO A 198 -19.56 -14.22 -9.87
N ARG A 199 -19.40 -13.66 -11.08
CA ARG A 199 -18.52 -14.22 -12.11
C ARG A 199 -17.07 -14.21 -11.67
N THR A 200 -16.57 -13.10 -11.14
CA THR A 200 -15.19 -12.98 -10.65
C THR A 200 -14.92 -13.97 -9.52
N ILE A 201 -15.86 -14.12 -8.59
CA ILE A 201 -15.79 -15.10 -7.51
C ILE A 201 -15.71 -16.53 -8.07
N ALA A 202 -16.60 -16.90 -8.99
CA ALA A 202 -16.61 -18.23 -9.61
C ALA A 202 -15.32 -18.51 -10.41
N GLU A 203 -14.79 -17.52 -11.14
CA GLU A 203 -13.51 -17.65 -11.85
C GLU A 203 -12.32 -17.79 -10.90
N GLY A 204 -12.34 -17.10 -9.76
CA GLY A 204 -11.34 -17.24 -8.71
C GLY A 204 -11.35 -18.63 -8.07
N LEU A 205 -12.54 -19.13 -7.71
CA LEU A 205 -12.71 -20.44 -7.08
C LEU A 205 -12.21 -21.61 -7.95
N LYS A 206 -12.31 -21.50 -9.29
CA LYS A 206 -11.76 -22.50 -10.22
C LYS A 206 -10.23 -22.66 -10.14
N LYS A 207 -9.52 -21.67 -9.59
CA LYS A 207 -8.06 -21.66 -9.47
C LYS A 207 -7.59 -22.13 -8.08
N ILE A 208 -8.51 -22.39 -7.16
CA ILE A 208 -8.19 -22.74 -5.78
C ILE A 208 -8.17 -24.25 -5.60
N THR A 209 -7.11 -24.72 -4.95
CA THR A 209 -7.01 -26.10 -4.46
C THR A 209 -7.29 -26.11 -2.96
N LEU A 210 -8.42 -26.68 -2.56
CA LEU A 210 -8.79 -26.80 -1.15
C LEU A 210 -7.99 -27.91 -0.44
N PRO A 211 -7.85 -27.85 0.90
CA PRO A 211 -7.22 -28.92 1.67
C PRO A 211 -7.87 -30.29 1.42
N ALA A 212 -7.04 -31.33 1.31
CA ALA A 212 -7.51 -32.70 1.05
C ALA A 212 -8.36 -33.25 2.20
N GLY A 213 -9.31 -34.15 1.87
CA GLY A 213 -10.18 -34.81 2.85
C GLY A 213 -11.42 -34.02 3.28
N GLY A 214 -11.67 -32.83 2.70
CA GLY A 214 -12.89 -32.07 2.91
C GLY A 214 -14.04 -32.48 1.97
N THR A 215 -15.29 -32.28 2.42
CA THR A 215 -16.50 -32.48 1.61
C THR A 215 -16.94 -31.23 0.85
N VAL A 216 -16.36 -30.08 1.18
CA VAL A 216 -16.68 -28.77 0.58
C VAL A 216 -15.94 -28.64 -0.75
N ARG A 217 -16.66 -28.36 -1.83
CA ARG A 217 -16.07 -28.06 -3.13
C ARG A 217 -15.89 -26.55 -3.30
N PRO A 218 -14.95 -26.08 -4.13
CA PRO A 218 -14.73 -24.65 -4.34
C PRO A 218 -16.01 -23.89 -4.69
N GLU A 219 -16.85 -24.45 -5.57
CA GLU A 219 -18.12 -23.84 -5.99
C GLU A 219 -19.12 -23.62 -4.83
N ASP A 220 -19.05 -24.44 -3.78
CA ASP A 220 -19.96 -24.35 -2.63
C ASP A 220 -19.66 -23.11 -1.76
N LEU A 221 -18.51 -22.45 -1.96
CA LEU A 221 -18.06 -21.29 -1.21
C LEU A 221 -18.60 -19.96 -1.76
N ALA A 222 -19.06 -19.94 -3.02
CA ALA A 222 -19.47 -18.71 -3.71
C ALA A 222 -20.56 -17.92 -2.97
N PRO A 223 -21.67 -18.54 -2.49
CA PRO A 223 -22.72 -17.79 -1.80
C PRO A 223 -22.25 -17.10 -0.51
N GLN A 224 -21.20 -17.63 0.13
CA GLN A 224 -20.64 -17.00 1.32
C GLN A 224 -19.69 -15.86 0.94
N LEU A 225 -18.85 -16.06 -0.09
CA LEU A 225 -17.95 -15.02 -0.60
C LEU A 225 -18.70 -13.80 -1.16
N GLU A 226 -19.89 -14.00 -1.73
CA GLU A 226 -20.78 -12.91 -2.16
C GLU A 226 -21.27 -12.03 -1.00
N THR A 227 -21.12 -12.48 0.25
CA THR A 227 -21.50 -11.69 1.43
C THR A 227 -20.34 -10.93 2.07
N LEU A 228 -19.15 -10.93 1.46
CA LEU A 228 -18.00 -10.16 1.96
C LEU A 228 -18.39 -8.71 2.24
N ARG A 229 -17.99 -8.20 3.40
CA ARG A 229 -18.22 -6.81 3.82
C ARG A 229 -16.93 -6.00 3.75
N GLY A 230 -15.84 -6.58 4.24
CA GLY A 230 -14.56 -5.90 4.21
C GLY A 230 -13.45 -6.69 4.88
N LEU A 231 -12.28 -6.08 4.84
CA LEU A 231 -11.06 -6.57 5.45
C LEU A 231 -10.45 -5.46 6.31
N THR A 232 -10.03 -5.78 7.52
CA THR A 232 -9.32 -4.86 8.43
C THR A 232 -8.04 -5.52 8.92
N VAL A 233 -6.91 -4.83 8.87
CA VAL A 233 -5.63 -5.23 9.43
C VAL A 233 -5.24 -4.24 10.52
N GLU A 234 -5.21 -4.72 11.76
CA GLU A 234 -4.73 -3.97 12.92
C GLU A 234 -3.30 -4.39 13.21
N ILE A 235 -2.38 -3.43 13.34
CA ILE A 235 -0.96 -3.70 13.56
C ILE A 235 -0.50 -3.06 14.86
N ALA A 236 0.05 -3.91 15.72
CA ALA A 236 0.71 -3.54 16.95
C ALA A 236 2.24 -3.64 16.77
N VAL A 237 2.93 -2.51 16.93
CA VAL A 237 4.37 -2.38 16.87
C VAL A 237 4.91 -2.31 18.29
N ALA A 238 5.42 -3.45 18.78
CA ALA A 238 6.03 -3.57 20.10
C ALA A 238 7.54 -3.82 19.96
N LYS A 239 8.06 -4.94 20.46
CA LYS A 239 9.39 -5.47 20.07
C LYS A 239 9.33 -6.21 18.73
N GLU A 240 8.21 -6.88 18.50
CA GLU A 240 7.82 -7.52 17.25
C GLU A 240 6.67 -6.73 16.62
N VAL A 241 6.46 -6.90 15.31
CA VAL A 241 5.30 -6.36 14.61
C VAL A 241 4.25 -7.46 14.53
N LYS A 242 3.12 -7.28 15.20
CA LYS A 242 2.01 -8.24 15.21
C LYS A 242 0.83 -7.68 14.45
N ALA A 243 0.24 -8.49 13.59
CA ALA A 243 -0.95 -8.15 12.83
C ALA A 243 -2.13 -9.03 13.21
N THR A 244 -3.30 -8.41 13.29
CA THR A 244 -4.59 -9.08 13.36
C THR A 244 -5.38 -8.69 12.13
N THR A 245 -5.60 -9.65 11.24
CA THR A 245 -6.45 -9.48 10.06
C THR A 245 -7.84 -10.01 10.36
N ARG A 246 -8.85 -9.21 10.07
CA ARG A 246 -10.27 -9.55 10.16
C ARG A 246 -10.89 -9.48 8.79
N ILE A 247 -11.65 -10.51 8.43
CA ILE A 247 -12.44 -10.55 7.20
C ILE A 247 -13.88 -10.76 7.62
N ASP A 248 -14.71 -9.75 7.37
CA ASP A 248 -16.10 -9.74 7.83
C ASP A 248 -17.04 -10.14 6.70
N PHE A 249 -18.00 -10.99 7.03
CA PHE A 249 -19.04 -11.49 6.13
C PHE A 249 -20.41 -11.02 6.61
N GLY A 250 -21.36 -10.93 5.69
CA GLY A 250 -22.75 -10.58 5.98
C GLY A 250 -23.55 -11.73 6.61
N LYS A 251 -22.99 -12.93 6.66
CA LYS A 251 -23.60 -14.13 7.26
C LYS A 251 -22.55 -14.89 8.08
N THR A 252 -23.00 -15.77 8.97
CA THR A 252 -22.13 -16.69 9.71
C THR A 252 -21.29 -17.53 8.75
N VAL A 253 -20.00 -17.63 9.04
CA VAL A 253 -19.03 -18.40 8.25
C VAL A 253 -19.24 -19.90 8.50
N THR A 254 -19.39 -20.69 7.43
CA THR A 254 -19.67 -22.14 7.53
C THR A 254 -18.51 -23.04 7.13
N PHE A 255 -17.51 -22.51 6.42
CA PHE A 255 -16.29 -23.25 6.12
C PHE A 255 -15.32 -23.28 7.31
N SER A 256 -14.27 -24.11 7.27
CA SER A 256 -13.29 -24.23 8.35
C SER A 256 -12.20 -23.15 8.29
N ALA A 257 -11.47 -22.95 9.39
CA ALA A 257 -10.33 -22.03 9.43
C ALA A 257 -9.23 -22.40 8.41
N ALA A 258 -9.05 -23.70 8.13
CA ALA A 258 -8.12 -24.17 7.10
C ALA A 258 -8.55 -23.73 5.69
N ILE A 259 -9.86 -23.83 5.37
CA ILE A 259 -10.40 -23.30 4.10
C ILE A 259 -10.25 -21.77 4.06
N ALA A 260 -10.52 -21.08 5.16
CA ALA A 260 -10.37 -19.62 5.25
C ALA A 260 -8.93 -19.16 4.92
N LYS A 261 -7.94 -19.86 5.46
CA LYS A 261 -6.52 -19.65 5.17
C LYS A 261 -6.22 -19.86 3.68
N THR A 262 -6.66 -20.99 3.12
CA THR A 262 -6.48 -21.26 1.68
C THR A 262 -7.10 -20.16 0.82
N LEU A 263 -8.33 -19.73 1.13
CA LEU A 263 -9.01 -18.67 0.41
C LEU A 263 -8.23 -17.35 0.45
N LEU A 264 -7.79 -16.91 1.63
CA LEU A 264 -7.05 -15.64 1.76
C LEU A 264 -5.70 -15.69 1.03
N VAL A 265 -4.90 -16.72 1.28
CA VAL A 265 -3.57 -16.86 0.66
C VAL A 265 -3.69 -16.94 -0.87
N SER A 266 -4.62 -17.77 -1.38
CA SER A 266 -4.86 -17.86 -2.82
C SER A 266 -5.42 -16.57 -3.41
N ALA A 267 -6.28 -15.84 -2.70
CA ALA A 267 -6.77 -14.55 -3.15
C ALA A 267 -5.64 -13.51 -3.26
N MET A 268 -4.76 -13.42 -2.26
CA MET A 268 -3.61 -12.51 -2.28
C MET A 268 -2.62 -12.87 -3.39
N GLN A 269 -2.35 -14.16 -3.59
CA GLN A 269 -1.55 -14.66 -4.71
C GLN A 269 -2.17 -14.28 -6.05
N ASN A 270 -3.47 -14.52 -6.22
CA ASN A 270 -4.22 -14.18 -7.44
C ASN A 270 -4.38 -12.67 -7.69
N ALA A 271 -4.23 -11.86 -6.65
CA ALA A 271 -4.29 -10.41 -6.74
C ALA A 271 -2.90 -9.74 -6.84
N GLY A 272 -1.82 -10.53 -6.73
CA GLY A 272 -0.45 -10.01 -6.80
C GLY A 272 0.00 -9.20 -5.59
N VAL A 273 -0.64 -9.45 -4.44
CA VAL A 273 -0.35 -8.79 -3.17
C VAL A 273 0.05 -9.80 -2.10
N GLU A 274 0.69 -10.89 -2.50
CA GLU A 274 1.12 -11.95 -1.59
C GLU A 274 2.08 -11.44 -0.51
N LEU A 275 1.83 -11.87 0.72
CA LEU A 275 2.67 -11.69 1.88
C LEU A 275 2.96 -13.09 2.45
N PRO A 276 4.17 -13.64 2.27
CA PRO A 276 4.48 -15.03 2.62
C PRO A 276 4.12 -15.40 4.07
N GLU A 277 4.30 -14.47 5.00
CA GLU A 277 4.07 -14.65 6.44
C GLU A 277 2.61 -14.92 6.78
N ILE A 278 1.65 -14.52 5.94
CA ILE A 278 0.22 -14.80 6.15
C ILE A 278 -0.05 -16.31 6.12
N ALA A 279 0.78 -17.07 5.40
CA ALA A 279 0.71 -18.53 5.41
C ALA A 279 1.09 -19.13 6.77
N ASP A 280 1.71 -18.39 7.69
CA ASP A 280 2.05 -18.86 9.03
C ASP A 280 1.11 -18.32 10.11
N HIS A 281 0.18 -17.44 9.75
CA HIS A 281 -0.79 -16.87 10.70
C HIS A 281 -1.76 -17.94 11.23
N ARG A 282 -2.22 -17.73 12.46
CA ARG A 282 -3.25 -18.55 13.11
C ARG A 282 -4.63 -18.07 12.67
N PHE A 283 -5.41 -18.95 12.06
CA PHE A 283 -6.76 -18.64 11.59
C PHE A 283 -7.82 -19.17 12.56
N GLU A 284 -8.82 -18.34 12.83
CA GLU A 284 -9.97 -18.65 13.66
C GLU A 284 -11.24 -18.12 13.01
N ILE A 285 -12.38 -18.75 13.31
CA ILE A 285 -13.70 -18.29 12.87
C ILE A 285 -14.50 -17.85 14.09
N ARG A 286 -14.98 -16.62 14.05
CA ARG A 286 -15.76 -15.98 15.12
C ARG A 286 -17.08 -15.50 14.52
N GLY A 287 -18.08 -16.38 14.47
CA GLY A 287 -19.40 -16.08 13.90
C GLY A 287 -19.32 -15.72 12.41
N SER A 288 -19.54 -14.45 12.08
CA SER A 288 -19.45 -13.93 10.71
C SER A 288 -18.09 -13.35 10.34
N THR A 289 -17.06 -13.55 11.16
CA THR A 289 -15.72 -12.99 10.94
C THR A 289 -14.68 -14.11 10.91
N VAL A 290 -13.79 -14.07 9.92
CA VAL A 290 -12.53 -14.81 9.92
C VAL A 290 -11.46 -13.91 10.55
N VAL A 291 -10.70 -14.44 11.50
CA VAL A 291 -9.59 -13.74 12.14
C VAL A 291 -8.29 -14.48 11.85
N ALA A 292 -7.27 -13.77 11.39
CA ALA A 292 -5.92 -14.28 11.19
C ALA A 292 -4.93 -13.46 12.03
N GLU A 293 -4.16 -14.12 12.90
CA GLU A 293 -3.22 -13.46 13.81
C GLU A 293 -1.80 -14.00 13.61
N GLY A 294 -0.81 -13.11 13.52
CA GLY A 294 0.58 -13.51 13.44
C GLY A 294 1.54 -12.33 13.34
N GLU A 295 2.82 -12.64 13.16
CA GLU A 295 3.87 -11.64 13.00
C GLU A 295 3.99 -11.18 11.55
N LEU A 296 4.46 -9.94 11.38
CA LEU A 296 4.83 -9.40 10.07
C LEU A 296 6.33 -9.13 10.06
N SER A 297 6.98 -9.48 8.95
CA SER A 297 8.33 -8.99 8.68
C SER A 297 8.30 -7.48 8.36
N PRO A 298 9.45 -6.80 8.46
CA PRO A 298 9.58 -5.41 8.01
C PRO A 298 9.16 -5.21 6.54
N GLY A 299 9.47 -6.18 5.68
CA GLY A 299 9.09 -6.16 4.26
C GLY A 299 7.58 -6.29 4.06
N ALA A 300 6.94 -7.22 4.78
CA ALA A 300 5.48 -7.36 4.73
C ALA A 300 4.76 -6.10 5.23
N LEU A 301 5.26 -5.48 6.31
CA LEU A 301 4.76 -4.19 6.78
C LEU A 301 4.93 -3.11 5.70
N ARG A 302 6.11 -3.00 5.07
CA ARG A 302 6.35 -2.02 3.99
C ARG A 302 5.39 -2.18 2.82
N ARG A 303 5.12 -3.42 2.39
CA ARG A 303 4.18 -3.71 1.31
C ARG A 303 2.74 -3.34 1.68
N LEU A 304 2.27 -3.74 2.86
CA LEU A 304 0.93 -3.35 3.35
C LEU A 304 0.76 -1.84 3.36
N MET A 305 1.77 -1.13 3.85
CA MET A 305 1.74 0.33 3.94
C MET A 305 2.01 1.04 2.61
N SER A 306 2.19 0.29 1.52
CA SER A 306 2.27 0.80 0.15
C SER A 306 0.93 0.69 -0.59
N LEU A 307 -0.08 0.04 0.01
CA LEU A 307 -1.39 -0.07 -0.62
C LEU A 307 -2.05 1.31 -0.76
N LEU A 308 -1.95 2.11 0.30
CA LEU A 308 -2.34 3.51 0.34
C LEU A 308 -1.11 4.37 0.61
N GLU A 309 -0.93 5.42 -0.17
CA GLU A 309 0.25 6.28 -0.09
C GLU A 309 -0.05 7.63 0.56
N VAL A 310 0.87 8.09 1.41
CA VAL A 310 0.91 9.50 1.83
C VAL A 310 1.72 10.23 0.77
N PRO A 311 1.17 11.24 0.06
CA PRO A 311 1.95 12.03 -0.88
C PRO A 311 3.21 12.57 -0.21
N ASN A 312 4.37 12.47 -0.87
CA ASN A 312 5.60 13.02 -0.33
C ASN A 312 5.57 14.54 -0.45
N VAL A 313 5.42 15.21 0.69
CA VAL A 313 5.45 16.66 0.81
C VAL A 313 6.38 17.06 1.93
N GLU A 314 7.15 18.12 1.71
CA GLU A 314 8.01 18.72 2.73
C GLU A 314 7.11 19.52 3.68
N LEU A 315 6.97 19.06 4.92
CA LEU A 315 6.15 19.73 5.94
C LEU A 315 6.95 20.62 6.89
N ALA A 316 8.28 20.55 6.84
CA ALA A 316 9.14 21.44 7.59
C ALA A 316 9.00 22.87 7.04
N ALA A 317 8.50 23.80 7.87
CA ALA A 317 8.51 25.21 7.53
C ALA A 317 9.97 25.66 7.50
N ALA A 318 10.51 25.96 6.32
CA ALA A 318 11.78 26.66 6.21
C ALA A 318 11.64 28.03 6.90
N GLU A 319 12.17 28.15 8.12
CA GLU A 319 12.41 29.44 8.75
C GLU A 319 13.52 30.14 7.99
N SER A 320 13.11 31.01 7.06
CA SER A 320 13.97 31.79 6.17
C SER A 320 14.80 30.94 5.19
N PRO A 321 15.23 31.51 4.06
CA PRO A 321 16.24 30.85 3.25
C PRO A 321 17.49 30.67 4.13
N PRO A 322 18.27 29.58 4.00
CA PRO A 322 19.68 29.85 3.80
C PRO A 322 19.71 30.81 2.61
N GLU A 323 20.39 31.95 2.72
CA GLU A 323 20.89 32.65 1.53
C GLU A 323 21.33 31.60 0.51
N THR A 324 21.20 31.87 -0.80
CA THR A 324 21.70 31.04 -1.91
C THR A 324 23.19 30.76 -1.75
N THR A 325 23.49 29.96 -0.76
CA THR A 325 24.74 29.36 -0.40
C THR A 325 24.60 28.04 -1.11
N PRO A 326 25.46 27.76 -2.10
CA PRO A 326 25.47 26.45 -2.72
C PRO A 326 25.45 25.41 -1.61
N SER A 327 24.53 24.43 -1.69
CA SER A 327 24.55 23.28 -0.79
C SER A 327 25.98 22.78 -0.71
N SER A 328 26.51 22.64 0.51
CA SER A 328 27.88 22.15 0.65
C SER A 328 27.99 20.77 0.01
N ALA A 329 29.19 20.43 -0.49
CA ALA A 329 29.43 19.09 -1.04
C ALA A 329 29.08 17.99 -0.01
N ASP A 330 29.24 18.28 1.28
CA ASP A 330 28.89 17.38 2.38
C ASP A 330 27.37 17.22 2.57
N GLN A 331 26.61 18.30 2.45
CA GLN A 331 25.15 18.24 2.50
C GLN A 331 24.59 17.43 1.32
N MET A 332 25.10 17.70 0.12
CA MET A 332 24.70 16.96 -1.08
C MET A 332 25.08 15.48 -0.98
N ALA A 333 26.27 15.16 -0.45
CA ALA A 333 26.68 13.78 -0.18
C ALA A 333 25.73 13.07 0.78
N ALA A 334 25.35 13.71 1.89
CA ALA A 334 24.46 13.13 2.89
C ALA A 334 23.04 12.87 2.34
N LYS A 335 22.46 13.85 1.64
CA LYS A 335 21.13 13.71 1.01
C LYS A 335 21.13 12.67 -0.11
N SER A 336 22.21 12.61 -0.89
CA SER A 336 22.40 11.57 -1.92
C SER A 336 22.52 10.17 -1.30
N GLN A 337 23.30 10.00 -0.22
CA GLN A 337 23.38 8.71 0.46
C GLN A 337 22.03 8.24 0.98
N LEU A 338 21.22 9.18 1.47
CA LEU A 338 19.89 8.88 1.94
C LEU A 338 18.97 8.41 0.80
N TYR A 339 18.95 9.14 -0.31
CA TYR A 339 18.19 8.78 -1.50
C TYR A 339 18.57 7.38 -1.98
N PHE A 340 19.87 7.13 -2.15
CA PHE A 340 20.40 5.85 -2.65
C PHE A 340 19.99 4.68 -1.75
N LYS A 341 20.22 4.80 -0.44
CA LYS A 341 19.86 3.74 0.53
C LYS A 341 18.36 3.47 0.55
N SER A 342 17.53 4.51 0.41
CA SER A 342 16.07 4.37 0.41
C SER A 342 15.60 3.58 -0.82
N ALA A 343 16.11 3.93 -2.01
CA ALA A 343 15.81 3.22 -3.24
C ALA A 343 16.33 1.76 -3.19
N VAL A 344 17.56 1.53 -2.74
CA VAL A 344 18.13 0.17 -2.59
C VAL A 344 17.30 -0.68 -1.63
N SER A 345 16.83 -0.12 -0.51
CA SER A 345 15.97 -0.82 0.43
C SER A 345 14.64 -1.29 -0.21
N LEU A 346 14.03 -0.45 -1.07
CA LEU A 346 12.84 -0.84 -1.83
C LEU A 346 13.16 -1.98 -2.82
N LEU A 347 14.29 -1.90 -3.52
CA LEU A 347 14.73 -2.94 -4.45
C LEU A 347 15.01 -4.27 -3.75
N ASP A 348 15.69 -4.24 -2.60
CA ASP A 348 15.99 -5.43 -1.81
C ASP A 348 14.71 -6.11 -1.29
N ASP A 349 13.71 -5.33 -0.89
CA ASP A 349 12.42 -5.89 -0.53
C ASP A 349 11.72 -6.58 -1.72
N LEU A 350 11.76 -6.01 -2.93
CA LEU A 350 11.20 -6.68 -4.13
C LEU A 350 11.96 -7.96 -4.49
N ARG A 351 13.28 -7.98 -4.29
CA ARG A 351 14.09 -9.18 -4.50
C ARG A 351 13.68 -10.31 -3.56
N GLY A 352 13.28 -9.97 -2.33
CA GLY A 352 12.90 -10.92 -1.29
C GLY A 352 13.96 -11.99 -1.02
N ASP A 353 13.58 -13.04 -0.29
CA ASP A 353 14.40 -14.24 -0.18
C ASP A 353 14.25 -15.07 -1.47
N ARG A 354 15.22 -14.96 -2.39
CA ARG A 354 15.26 -15.69 -3.67
C ARG A 354 15.12 -17.21 -3.51
N SER A 355 15.44 -17.77 -2.34
CA SER A 355 15.28 -19.21 -2.05
C SER A 355 13.84 -19.62 -1.74
N LYS A 356 12.99 -18.66 -1.38
CA LYS A 356 11.56 -18.86 -1.01
C LYS A 356 10.60 -18.32 -2.07
N GLN A 357 11.09 -17.60 -3.07
CA GLN A 357 10.27 -17.13 -4.18
C GLN A 357 10.06 -18.24 -5.21
N ASP A 358 8.83 -18.40 -5.69
CA ASP A 358 8.56 -19.20 -6.89
C ASP A 358 9.47 -18.70 -8.04
N PRO A 359 10.28 -19.56 -8.69
CA PRO A 359 11.09 -19.18 -9.85
C PRO A 359 10.28 -18.62 -11.03
N ARG A 360 8.98 -18.96 -11.11
CA ARG A 360 8.01 -18.39 -12.06
C ARG A 360 7.62 -16.95 -11.66
N GLY A 361 7.98 -16.58 -10.44
CA GLY A 361 7.76 -15.33 -9.73
C GLY A 361 6.30 -15.09 -9.39
N GLY A 362 6.05 -14.83 -8.11
CA GLY A 362 4.78 -14.26 -7.68
C GLY A 362 4.45 -13.00 -8.48
N MET A 363 3.17 -12.66 -8.52
CA MET A 363 2.65 -11.48 -9.21
C MET A 363 3.08 -10.19 -8.50
N ASP A 364 4.37 -9.86 -8.53
CA ASP A 364 4.97 -8.67 -7.93
C ASP A 364 4.76 -7.39 -8.75
N ALA A 365 3.95 -7.43 -9.81
CA ALA A 365 3.68 -6.27 -10.67
C ALA A 365 3.09 -5.09 -9.88
N VAL A 366 2.20 -5.38 -8.92
CA VAL A 366 1.64 -4.39 -8.00
C VAL A 366 2.76 -3.72 -7.20
N TRP A 367 3.63 -4.53 -6.58
CA TRP A 367 4.72 -4.02 -5.74
C TRP A 367 5.78 -3.27 -6.54
N MET A 368 6.11 -3.75 -7.74
CA MET A 368 7.03 -3.06 -8.67
C MET A 368 6.52 -1.66 -9.01
N ASP A 369 5.23 -1.53 -9.33
CA ASP A 369 4.64 -0.22 -9.64
C ASP A 369 4.54 0.69 -8.43
N LYS A 370 4.10 0.17 -7.28
CA LYS A 370 4.06 0.93 -6.02
C LYS A 370 5.46 1.42 -5.64
N TYR A 371 6.48 0.58 -5.77
CA TYR A 371 7.85 0.99 -5.42
C TYR A 371 8.48 1.90 -6.47
N ALA A 372 8.15 1.76 -7.75
CA ALA A 372 8.52 2.74 -8.77
C ALA A 372 7.94 4.12 -8.44
N ALA A 373 6.66 4.19 -8.09
CA ALA A 373 6.02 5.43 -7.66
C ALA A 373 6.69 6.02 -6.40
N LYS A 374 7.05 5.17 -5.43
CA LYS A 374 7.81 5.60 -4.25
C LYS A 374 9.20 6.16 -4.58
N ILE A 375 9.92 5.56 -5.52
CA ILE A 375 11.25 6.04 -5.96
C ILE A 375 11.11 7.41 -6.62
N ASP A 376 10.15 7.60 -7.52
CA ASP A 376 9.90 8.89 -8.18
C ASP A 376 9.54 10.00 -7.17
N ARG A 377 8.91 9.60 -6.07
CA ARG A 377 8.49 10.50 -5.00
C ARG A 377 9.57 10.72 -3.95
N LEU A 378 10.77 10.13 -4.04
CA LEU A 378 11.82 10.41 -3.05
C LEU A 378 12.26 11.88 -3.10
N PRO A 379 12.63 12.51 -1.96
CA PRO A 379 13.12 13.89 -1.95
C PRO A 379 14.30 14.07 -2.89
N SER A 380 14.22 15.04 -3.81
CA SER A 380 15.26 15.29 -4.83
C SER A 380 16.13 16.51 -4.53
N LEU A 381 15.77 17.33 -3.54
CA LEU A 381 16.51 18.53 -3.18
C LEU A 381 17.91 18.18 -2.63
N ASP A 382 18.93 18.87 -3.13
CA ASP A 382 20.35 18.63 -2.82
C ASP A 382 20.81 17.18 -3.05
N VAL A 383 20.19 16.47 -4.00
CA VAL A 383 20.63 15.12 -4.42
C VAL A 383 21.46 15.23 -5.69
N ASP A 384 22.52 14.42 -5.78
CA ASP A 384 23.39 14.34 -6.96
C ASP A 384 22.58 13.99 -8.23
N GLU A 385 22.78 14.75 -9.30
CA GLU A 385 22.03 14.62 -10.54
C GLU A 385 22.15 13.22 -11.17
N GLU A 386 23.33 12.58 -11.11
CA GLU A 386 23.50 11.22 -11.63
C GLU A 386 22.69 10.19 -10.83
N LEU A 387 22.51 10.45 -9.53
CA LEU A 387 21.69 9.61 -8.67
C LEU A 387 20.20 9.77 -8.95
N LEU A 388 19.75 10.99 -9.24
CA LEU A 388 18.37 11.25 -9.67
C LEU A 388 18.05 10.54 -10.99
N VAL A 389 18.95 10.63 -11.97
CA VAL A 389 18.82 9.91 -13.25
C VAL A 389 18.83 8.40 -13.04
N TRP A 390 19.66 7.87 -12.13
CA TRP A 390 19.62 6.45 -11.77
C TRP A 390 18.27 6.05 -11.14
N GLY A 391 17.72 6.89 -10.25
CA GLY A 391 16.41 6.66 -9.62
C GLY A 391 15.28 6.59 -10.64
N GLU A 392 15.22 7.56 -11.55
CA GLU A 392 14.23 7.61 -12.65
C GLU A 392 14.31 6.35 -13.53
N ASN A 393 15.52 5.99 -13.99
CA ASN A 393 15.72 4.80 -14.82
C ASN A 393 15.37 3.50 -14.07
N THR A 394 15.64 3.44 -12.77
CA THR A 394 15.28 2.32 -11.91
C THR A 394 13.76 2.18 -11.83
N ALA A 395 13.04 3.27 -11.53
CA ALA A 395 11.59 3.29 -11.48
C ALA A 395 10.96 2.92 -12.83
N GLN A 396 11.50 3.44 -13.94
CA GLN A 396 11.07 3.07 -15.29
C GLN A 396 11.29 1.57 -15.57
N THR A 397 12.43 1.02 -15.17
CA THR A 397 12.73 -0.41 -15.35
C THR A 397 11.76 -1.28 -14.54
N LEU A 398 11.43 -0.89 -13.30
CA LEU A 398 10.40 -1.54 -12.49
C LEU A 398 9.03 -1.56 -13.22
N ARG A 399 8.59 -0.43 -13.78
CA ARG A 399 7.34 -0.34 -14.56
C ARG A 399 7.34 -1.21 -15.80
N VAL A 400 8.48 -1.31 -16.49
CA VAL A 400 8.63 -2.21 -17.65
C VAL A 400 8.48 -3.68 -17.21
N MET A 401 9.09 -4.06 -16.09
CA MET A 401 8.94 -5.41 -15.53
C MET A 401 7.48 -5.68 -15.12
N ALA A 402 6.84 -4.75 -14.42
CA ALA A 402 5.43 -4.85 -14.04
C ALA A 402 4.52 -5.00 -15.27
N SER A 403 4.71 -4.16 -16.29
CA SER A 403 3.95 -4.20 -17.54
C SER A 403 4.12 -5.51 -18.29
N ALA A 404 5.35 -6.05 -18.34
CA ALA A 404 5.61 -7.36 -18.95
C ALA A 404 4.85 -8.49 -18.21
N ARG A 405 4.70 -8.38 -16.88
CA ARG A 405 3.91 -9.34 -16.10
C ARG A 405 2.41 -9.20 -16.34
N ARG A 406 1.88 -7.98 -16.41
CA ARG A 406 0.48 -7.72 -16.79
C ARG A 406 0.15 -8.26 -18.17
N GLY A 407 1.03 -7.98 -19.13
CA GLY A 407 0.90 -8.40 -20.51
C GLY A 407 0.85 -9.91 -20.69
N ARG A 408 1.33 -10.72 -19.73
CA ARG A 408 1.27 -12.18 -19.79
C ARG A 408 -0.16 -12.69 -20.04
N GLY A 409 -1.13 -12.20 -19.28
CA GLY A 409 -2.52 -12.65 -19.38
C GLY A 409 -3.18 -12.25 -20.70
N LEU A 410 -2.93 -11.01 -21.14
CA LEU A 410 -3.45 -10.48 -22.41
C LEU A 410 -2.85 -11.21 -23.62
N SER A 411 -1.53 -11.38 -23.65
CA SER A 411 -0.82 -12.10 -24.71
C SER A 411 -1.21 -13.57 -24.74
N ALA A 412 -1.33 -14.22 -23.57
CA ALA A 412 -1.81 -15.60 -23.49
C ALA A 412 -3.26 -15.73 -23.99
N GLY A 413 -4.13 -14.79 -23.61
CA GLY A 413 -5.51 -14.73 -24.08
C GLY A 413 -5.61 -14.55 -25.60
N ALA A 414 -4.85 -13.61 -26.18
CA ALA A 414 -4.78 -13.37 -27.62
C ALA A 414 -4.25 -14.60 -28.38
N SER A 415 -3.16 -15.21 -27.91
CA SER A 415 -2.61 -16.44 -28.50
C SER A 415 -3.60 -17.62 -28.42
N LYS A 416 -4.31 -17.79 -27.30
CA LYS A 416 -5.36 -18.82 -27.16
C LYS A 416 -6.57 -18.55 -28.05
N SER A 417 -6.93 -17.27 -28.26
CA SER A 417 -7.99 -16.89 -29.18
C SER A 417 -7.63 -17.22 -30.63
N GLY A 418 -6.37 -16.99 -31.03
CA GLY A 418 -5.86 -17.35 -32.35
C GLY A 418 -5.91 -18.86 -32.65
N LEU A 419 -5.75 -19.70 -31.62
CA LEU A 419 -5.94 -21.16 -31.75
C LEU A 419 -7.40 -21.54 -32.05
N ARG A 420 -8.40 -20.73 -31.66
CA ARG A 420 -9.82 -21.01 -31.93
C ARG A 420 -10.24 -20.67 -33.36
N THR A 421 -9.44 -19.91 -34.10
CA THR A 421 -9.76 -19.41 -35.46
C THR A 421 -9.00 -20.12 -36.58
N GLY A 422 -8.34 -21.25 -36.32
CA GLY A 422 -7.61 -22.00 -37.36
C GLY A 422 -8.55 -22.71 -38.33
N VAL A 423 -8.75 -22.14 -39.52
CA VAL A 423 -9.35 -22.84 -40.68
C VAL A 423 -8.18 -23.41 -41.49
N SER A 424 -8.04 -24.73 -41.49
CA SER A 424 -7.08 -25.44 -42.34
C SER A 424 -7.71 -25.68 -43.71
N TRP A 425 -7.08 -25.17 -44.77
CA TRP A 425 -7.45 -25.48 -46.16
C TRP A 425 -6.65 -26.70 -46.61
N ASP A 426 -7.30 -27.86 -46.71
CA ASP A 426 -6.71 -29.03 -47.36
C ASP A 426 -7.26 -29.15 -48.78
N GLY A 427 -6.36 -29.33 -49.73
CA GLY A 427 -6.68 -29.44 -51.14
C GLY A 427 -7.17 -30.85 -51.46
N TYR A 428 -8.33 -30.90 -52.13
CA TYR A 428 -8.88 -32.06 -52.86
C TYR A 428 -9.82 -33.00 -52.06
N TYR A 429 -11.12 -32.75 -52.24
CA TYR A 429 -12.32 -33.52 -51.84
C TYR A 429 -12.66 -33.62 -50.35
N GLY A 430 -13.49 -32.66 -49.89
CA GLY A 430 -14.36 -32.80 -48.72
C GLY A 430 -14.16 -31.73 -47.66
N VAL A 431 -15.15 -30.85 -47.47
CA VAL A 431 -15.16 -29.88 -46.37
C VAL A 431 -15.45 -30.65 -45.07
N SER A 432 -14.40 -30.98 -44.32
CA SER A 432 -14.53 -31.34 -42.90
C SER A 432 -14.02 -30.16 -42.08
N ALA A 433 -14.95 -29.44 -41.45
CA ALA A 433 -14.61 -28.39 -40.50
C ALA A 433 -14.22 -29.05 -39.17
N SER A 434 -12.98 -29.54 -39.05
CA SER A 434 -12.39 -29.82 -37.74
C SER A 434 -11.81 -28.51 -37.22
N GLY A 435 -12.61 -27.75 -36.47
CA GLY A 435 -12.07 -26.67 -35.68
C GLY A 435 -11.03 -27.27 -34.74
N ALA A 436 -9.77 -26.85 -34.85
CA ALA A 436 -8.74 -27.24 -33.89
C ALA A 436 -9.14 -26.66 -32.52
N THR A 437 -9.91 -27.41 -31.75
CA THR A 437 -10.13 -27.08 -30.34
C THR A 437 -8.77 -27.05 -29.69
N ALA A 438 -8.35 -25.86 -29.23
CA ALA A 438 -7.13 -25.70 -28.46
C ALA A 438 -7.11 -26.79 -27.39
N THR A 439 -6.23 -27.79 -27.54
CA THR A 439 -6.11 -28.83 -26.54
C THR A 439 -5.67 -28.16 -25.24
N GLN A 440 -6.07 -28.70 -24.09
CA GLN A 440 -5.63 -28.16 -22.80
C GLN A 440 -4.09 -28.10 -22.72
N ALA A 441 -3.40 -29.01 -23.41
CA ALA A 441 -1.94 -29.00 -23.59
C ALA A 441 -1.44 -27.76 -24.37
N SER A 442 -2.07 -27.37 -25.49
CA SER A 442 -1.71 -26.16 -26.25
C SER A 442 -1.96 -24.88 -25.45
N ALA A 443 -3.07 -24.81 -24.70
CA ALA A 443 -3.37 -23.68 -23.83
C ALA A 443 -2.36 -23.55 -22.68
N ASN A 444 -1.98 -24.67 -22.07
CA ASN A 444 -0.95 -24.72 -21.03
C ASN A 444 0.42 -24.32 -21.59
N GLN A 445 0.77 -24.76 -22.80
CA GLN A 445 2.03 -24.39 -23.43
C GLN A 445 2.13 -22.88 -23.69
N ILE A 446 1.04 -22.24 -24.13
CA ILE A 446 0.98 -20.78 -24.28
C ILE A 446 1.20 -20.08 -22.94
N ASP A 447 0.55 -20.53 -21.86
CA ASP A 447 0.71 -19.94 -20.53
C ASP A 447 2.14 -20.07 -19.99
N VAL A 448 2.82 -21.17 -20.33
CA VAL A 448 4.24 -21.41 -20.01
C VAL A 448 5.14 -20.50 -20.84
N THR A 449 4.96 -20.43 -22.17
CA THR A 449 5.77 -19.57 -23.05
C THR A 449 5.65 -18.10 -22.67
N GLN A 450 4.43 -17.60 -22.48
CA GLN A 450 4.18 -16.21 -22.06
C GLN A 450 4.71 -15.94 -20.65
N GLY A 451 4.62 -16.95 -19.75
CA GLY A 451 5.26 -16.90 -18.43
C GLY A 451 6.78 -16.74 -18.53
N ASN A 452 7.43 -17.55 -19.36
CA ASN A 452 8.88 -17.51 -19.56
C ASN A 452 9.35 -16.17 -20.14
N MET A 453 8.59 -15.57 -21.06
CA MET A 453 8.90 -14.23 -21.60
C MET A 453 8.84 -13.15 -20.52
N ALA A 454 7.80 -13.16 -19.69
CA ALA A 454 7.69 -12.22 -18.56
C ALA A 454 8.83 -12.42 -17.54
N THR A 455 9.19 -13.67 -17.25
CA THR A 455 10.33 -13.99 -16.39
C THR A 455 11.65 -13.52 -17.00
N ALA A 456 11.87 -13.69 -18.30
CA ALA A 456 13.07 -13.20 -18.98
C ALA A 456 13.19 -11.67 -18.90
N ARG A 457 12.08 -10.94 -19.06
CA ARG A 457 12.05 -9.47 -18.87
C ARG A 457 12.38 -9.07 -17.44
N ARG A 458 11.91 -9.81 -16.43
CA ARG A 458 12.29 -9.59 -15.03
C ARG A 458 13.78 -9.82 -14.78
N VAL A 459 14.33 -10.92 -15.29
CA VAL A 459 15.77 -11.24 -15.15
C VAL A 459 16.61 -10.13 -15.77
N GLU A 460 16.26 -9.70 -16.98
CA GLU A 460 16.96 -8.62 -17.67
C GLU A 460 16.81 -7.28 -16.95
N GLY A 461 15.61 -6.94 -16.49
CA GLY A 461 15.36 -5.71 -15.72
C GLY A 461 16.19 -5.65 -14.44
N TRP A 462 16.27 -6.75 -13.68
CA TRP A 462 17.15 -6.82 -12.51
C TRP A 462 18.63 -6.72 -12.88
N ARG A 463 19.07 -7.35 -13.97
CA ARG A 463 20.46 -7.21 -14.45
C ARG A 463 20.79 -5.75 -14.78
N LEU A 464 19.87 -5.02 -15.41
CA LEU A 464 20.04 -3.59 -15.71
C LEU A 464 20.13 -2.75 -14.43
N ILE A 465 19.22 -2.97 -13.48
CA ILE A 465 19.22 -2.30 -12.18
C ILE A 465 20.53 -2.58 -11.43
N ASP A 466 20.98 -3.84 -11.38
CA ASP A 466 22.18 -4.25 -10.65
C ASP A 466 23.44 -3.56 -11.20
N ASN A 467 23.58 -3.53 -12.52
CA ASN A 467 24.70 -2.86 -13.19
C ASN A 467 24.68 -1.35 -12.95
N ALA A 468 23.52 -0.71 -13.14
CA ALA A 468 23.37 0.74 -12.93
C ALA A 468 23.61 1.13 -11.47
N THR A 469 23.13 0.31 -10.52
CA THR A 469 23.36 0.49 -9.08
C THR A 469 24.84 0.40 -8.74
N ALA A 470 25.56 -0.60 -9.26
CA ALA A 470 26.99 -0.74 -9.02
C ALA A 470 27.80 0.43 -9.63
N GLU A 471 27.42 0.88 -10.83
CA GLU A 471 28.05 2.01 -11.51
C GLU A 471 27.87 3.31 -10.74
N VAL A 472 26.62 3.68 -10.40
CA VAL A 472 26.34 4.94 -9.69
C VAL A 472 26.99 4.94 -8.31
N ARG A 473 26.92 3.83 -7.58
CA ARG A 473 27.57 3.66 -6.27
C ARG A 473 29.07 3.95 -6.36
N LYS A 474 29.76 3.35 -7.34
CA LYS A 474 31.20 3.58 -7.55
C LYS A 474 31.51 5.05 -7.84
N LYS A 475 30.74 5.69 -8.74
CA LYS A 475 30.95 7.10 -9.10
C LYS A 475 30.75 8.03 -7.91
N LEU A 476 29.68 7.84 -7.14
CA LEU A 476 29.37 8.68 -5.98
C LEU A 476 30.37 8.47 -4.83
N THR A 477 30.76 7.23 -4.54
CA THR A 477 31.82 6.96 -3.53
C THR A 477 33.13 7.64 -3.92
N GLN A 478 33.50 7.64 -5.21
CA GLN A 478 34.70 8.33 -5.69
C GLN A 478 34.57 9.87 -5.60
N ARG A 479 33.39 10.41 -5.95
CA ARG A 479 33.09 11.85 -5.95
C ARG A 479 33.10 12.44 -4.55
N TYR A 480 32.41 11.79 -3.61
CA TYR A 480 32.18 12.31 -2.26
C TYR A 480 33.11 11.72 -1.20
N ARG A 481 33.90 10.69 -1.53
CA ARG A 481 34.83 10.00 -0.61
C ARG A 481 34.13 9.43 0.64
N VAL A 482 32.86 9.08 0.50
CA VAL A 482 32.05 8.42 1.52
C VAL A 482 31.38 7.19 0.90
N GLU A 483 31.15 6.14 1.68
CA GLU A 483 30.59 4.91 1.14
C GLU A 483 29.09 5.04 0.91
N PHE A 484 28.65 4.80 -0.32
CA PHE A 484 27.25 4.73 -0.71
C PHE A 484 26.67 3.33 -0.53
#